data_AF-A0A7C5MS71-F1
#
_entry.id   AF-A0A7C5MS71-F1
#
_cell.length_a   1.000
_cell.length_b   1.000
_cell.length_c   1.000
_cell.angle_alpha   90.00
_cell.angle_beta   90.00
_cell.angle_gamma   90.00
#
_symmetry.space_group_name_H-M   'P 1'
#
loop_
_entity.id
_entity.type
_entity.pdbx_description
1 polymer ?
#
loop_
_entity_poly.entity_id
_entity_poly.type
_entity_poly.pdbx_seq_one_letter_code
_entity_poly.pdbx_strand_id
1 'polypeptide(L)' 'MVQFENEDIPIIEQKESIKLSKMSKGYNWEIKLLGNPISDETLNRLEELNKKLSEKYGGH' A
#
# COMPACT_ATOMS: atom_id res chain seq x y z
N MET A 1 29.65 28.00 -18.27
CA MET A 1 28.57 27.91 -17.28
C MET A 1 27.43 27.17 -17.95
N VAL A 2 27.13 25.94 -17.50
CA VAL A 2 26.04 25.14 -18.08
C VAL A 2 24.83 25.30 -17.17
N GLN A 3 23.74 25.83 -17.71
CA GLN A 3 22.46 25.90 -17.03
C GLN A 3 21.81 24.51 -17.12
N PHE A 4 21.52 23.91 -15.96
CA PHE A 4 20.70 22.70 -15.88
C PHE A 4 19.24 23.14 -15.90
N GLU A 5 18.50 22.70 -16.92
CA GLU A 5 17.05 22.82 -16.95
C GLU A 5 16.48 22.02 -15.77
N ASN A 6 15.70 22.69 -14.92
CA ASN A 6 14.99 22.01 -13.83
C ASN A 6 13.84 21.22 -14.47
N GLU A 7 14.05 19.93 -14.70
CA GLU A 7 12.96 19.02 -14.99
C GLU A 7 12.02 18.99 -13.78
N ASP A 8 10.76 19.42 -13.97
CA ASP A 8 9.67 19.26 -13.00
C ASP A 8 9.42 17.75 -12.79
N ILE A 9 10.16 17.14 -11.88
CA ILE A 9 9.93 15.76 -11.47
C ILE A 9 8.58 15.74 -10.75
N PRO A 10 7.55 15.03 -11.25
CA PRO A 10 6.29 14.94 -10.54
C PRO A 10 6.55 14.27 -9.19
N ILE A 11 6.27 15.00 -8.11
CA ILE A 11 6.32 14.46 -6.76
C ILE A 11 5.15 13.48 -6.64
N ILE A 12 5.44 12.19 -6.86
CA ILE A 12 4.47 11.14 -6.62
C ILE A 12 4.34 11.02 -5.10
N GLU A 13 3.35 11.69 -4.53
CA GLU A 13 2.97 11.48 -3.13
C GLU A 13 2.41 10.07 -2.99
N GLN A 14 3.22 9.18 -2.43
CA GLN A 14 2.78 7.83 -2.10
C GLN A 14 1.76 7.90 -0.95
N LYS A 15 0.48 7.69 -1.27
CA LYS A 15 -0.63 7.69 -0.30
C LYS A 15 -0.76 6.37 0.46
N GLU A 16 -0.30 5.26 -0.13
CA GLU A 16 -0.40 3.94 0.47
C GLU A 16 0.73 3.01 0.00
N SER A 17 1.06 2.04 0.84
CA SER A 17 2.01 0.97 0.55
C SER A 17 1.43 -0.35 1.00
N ILE A 18 1.36 -1.33 0.10
CA ILE A 18 0.95 -2.70 0.41
C ILE A 18 2.13 -3.60 0.08
N LYS A 19 2.61 -4.35 1.08
CA LYS A 19 3.72 -5.29 0.94
C LYS A 19 3.22 -6.71 1.19
N LEU A 20 3.25 -7.56 0.18
CA LEU A 20 2.98 -8.99 0.30
C LEU A 20 4.31 -9.75 0.46
N SER A 21 4.41 -10.59 1.49
CA SER A 21 5.58 -11.41 1.80
C SER A 21 5.19 -12.89 1.84
N LYS A 22 5.84 -13.72 1.03
CA LYS A 22 5.67 -15.17 1.05
C LYS A 22 6.53 -15.78 2.16
N MET A 23 5.91 -16.53 3.05
CA MET A 23 6.53 -17.23 4.18
C MET A 23 6.43 -18.74 3.96
N SER A 24 7.18 -19.52 4.74
CA SER A 24 7.16 -20.99 4.66
C SER A 24 5.79 -21.60 4.98
N LYS A 25 4.96 -20.92 5.79
CA LYS A 25 3.62 -21.36 6.22
C LYS A 25 2.46 -20.63 5.54
N GLY A 26 2.71 -19.83 4.51
CA GLY A 26 1.66 -19.06 3.83
C GLY A 26 2.14 -17.68 3.38
N TYR A 27 1.23 -16.72 3.37
CA TYR A 27 1.52 -15.35 2.98
C TYR A 27 1.16 -14.39 4.12
N ASN A 28 1.93 -13.32 4.24
CA ASN A 28 1.64 -12.19 5.12
C ASN A 28 1.61 -10.91 4.30
N TRP A 29 0.73 -9.97 4.62
CA TRP A 29 0.71 -8.66 4.00
C TRP A 29 0.71 -7.54 5.04
N GLU A 30 1.43 -6.47 4.73
CA GLU A 30 1.50 -5.25 5.52
C GLU A 30 0.89 -4.11 4.69
N ILE A 31 -0.05 -3.36 5.27
CA ILE A 31 -0.69 -2.21 4.64
C ILE A 31 -0.33 -0.97 5.45
N LYS A 32 0.38 -0.02 4.83
CA LYS A 32 0.71 1.29 5.41
C LYS A 32 -0.06 2.36 4.67
N LEU A 33 -0.85 3.12 5.41
CA LEU A 33 -1.51 4.31 4.90
C LEU A 33 -0.65 5.52 5.29
N LEU A 34 -0.32 6.34 4.31
CA LEU A 34 0.49 7.55 4.48
C LEU A 34 -0.42 8.75 4.21
N GLY A 35 -0.74 9.50 5.27
CA GLY A 35 -1.58 10.69 5.17
C GLY A 35 -2.66 10.75 6.25
N ASN A 36 -3.74 11.46 5.90
CA ASN A 36 -4.87 11.88 6.74
C ASN A 36 -5.39 10.86 7.77
N PRO A 37 -6.08 11.35 8.82
CA PRO A 37 -6.67 10.50 9.86
C PRO A 37 -7.54 9.38 9.26
N ILE A 38 -7.41 8.19 9.84
CA ILE A 38 -8.15 7.00 9.44
C ILE A 38 -9.64 7.27 9.66
N SER A 39 -10.43 7.27 8.57
CA SER A 39 -11.88 7.34 8.60
C SER A 39 -12.51 5.95 8.66
N ASP A 40 -13.80 5.88 9.04
CA ASP A 40 -14.56 4.62 9.02
C ASP A 40 -14.63 4.01 7.61
N GLU A 41 -14.71 4.84 6.57
CA GLU A 41 -14.63 4.39 5.17
C GLU A 41 -13.29 3.72 4.87
N THR A 42 -12.20 4.29 5.40
CA THR A 42 -10.84 3.73 5.24
C THR A 42 -10.73 2.38 5.93
N LEU A 43 -11.31 2.23 7.13
CA LEU A 43 -11.34 0.96 7.85
C LEU A 43 -12.13 -0.09 7.10
N ASN A 44 -13.33 0.22 6.61
CA ASN A 44 -14.15 -0.71 5.81
C ASN A 44 -13.39 -1.18 4.57
N ARG A 45 -12.69 -0.26 3.88
CA ARG A 45 -11.85 -0.59 2.72
C ARG A 45 -10.71 -1.53 3.08
N LEU A 46 -10.05 -1.30 4.22
CA LEU A 46 -8.95 -2.15 4.71
C LEU A 46 -9.46 -3.55 5.09
N GLU A 47 -10.64 -3.67 5.69
CA GLU A 47 -11.25 -4.96 6.01
C GLU A 47 -11.59 -5.75 4.75
N GLU A 48 -12.20 -5.12 3.75
CA GLU A 48 -12.46 -5.77 2.46
C GLU A 48 -11.17 -6.21 1.77
N LEU A 49 -10.13 -5.37 1.80
CA LEU A 49 -8.84 -5.69 1.22
C LEU A 49 -8.22 -6.89 1.95
N ASN A 50 -8.26 -6.89 3.28
CA ASN A 50 -7.77 -8.00 4.10
C ASN A 50 -8.51 -9.31 3.80
N LYS A 51 -9.83 -9.26 3.64
CA LYS A 51 -10.64 -10.42 3.27
C LYS A 51 -10.23 -10.96 1.90
N LYS A 52 -10.13 -10.10 0.89
CA LYS A 52 -9.72 -10.49 -0.47
C LYS A 52 -8.30 -11.08 -0.50
N LEU A 53 -7.37 -10.50 0.25
CA LEU A 53 -6.00 -11.03 0.36
C LEU A 53 -5.97 -12.38 1.09
N SER A 54 -6.81 -12.55 2.12
CA SER A 54 -6.95 -13.84 2.82
C SER A 54 -7.58 -14.92 1.94
N GLU A 55 -8.63 -14.60 1.18
CA GLU A 55 -9.24 -15.55 0.25
C GLU A 55 -8.26 -15.97 -0.86
N LYS A 56 -7.46 -15.02 -1.34
CA LYS A 56 -6.51 -15.26 -2.45
C LYS A 56 -5.21 -15.92 -2.02
N TYR A 57 -4.68 -15.57 -0.84
CA TYR A 57 -3.34 -15.95 -0.40
C TYR A 57 -3.30 -16.64 0.98
N GLY A 58 -4.34 -16.48 1.80
CA GLY A 58 -4.45 -17.11 3.12
C GLY A 58 -4.93 -18.56 3.09
N GLY A 59 -4.86 -19.23 1.93
CA GLY A 59 -5.44 -20.55 1.70
C GLY A 59 -5.05 -21.61 2.74
N HIS A 60 -6.11 -22.07 3.43
CA HIS A 60 -6.33 -23.32 4.20
C HIS A 60 -5.39 -23.68 5.35
#